data_AF-A0A1N7JP14-F1
#
_entry.id   AF-A0A1N7JP14-F1
#
_cell.length_a   1.000
_cell.length_b   1.000
_cell.length_c   1.000
_cell.angle_alpha   90.00
_cell.angle_beta   90.00
_cell.angle_gamma   90.00
#
_symmetry.space_group_name_H-M   'P 1'
#
loop_
_entity.id
_entity.type
_entity.pdbx_description
1 polymer ?
#
loop_
_entity_poly.entity_id
_entity_poly.type
_entity_poly.pdbx_seq_one_letter_code
_entity_poly.pdbx_strand_id
1 'polypeptide(L)'
;MSEVLILVIIVAAVLLFFNREWIKNRFFPEKHTNYTIDDQFNSDKREREKEIDKLLSKMGKNGVNDLSERERKRLDELSKM
;
A
#
# COMPACT_ATOMS: atom_id res chain seq x y z
N MET A 1 18.78 -48.68 11.41
CA MET A 1 17.42 -48.18 11.74
C MET A 1 17.45 -46.68 12.04
N SER A 2 18.27 -46.21 12.99
CA SER A 2 18.37 -44.79 13.35
C SER A 2 18.94 -43.89 12.25
N GLU A 3 19.92 -44.36 11.47
CA GLU A 3 20.52 -43.59 10.35
C GLU A 3 19.50 -43.27 9.25
N VAL A 4 18.60 -44.21 8.95
CA VAL A 4 17.53 -44.02 7.96
C VAL A 4 16.52 -42.98 8.47
N LEU A 5 16.18 -43.00 9.77
CA LEU A 5 15.33 -41.99 10.38
C LEU A 5 15.95 -40.59 10.32
N ILE A 6 17.25 -40.48 10.60
CA ILE A 6 17.98 -39.21 10.51
C ILE A 6 17.98 -38.69 9.07
N LEU A 7 18.23 -39.56 8.08
CA LEU A 7 18.17 -39.18 6.66
C LEU A 7 16.78 -38.70 6.24
N VAL A 8 15.72 -39.37 6.67
CA VAL A 8 14.34 -38.96 6.37
C VAL A 8 14.02 -37.59 6.97
N ILE A 9 14.47 -37.33 8.21
CA ILE A 9 14.27 -36.03 8.87
C ILE A 9 15.03 -34.92 8.13
N ILE A 10 16.27 -35.17 7.70
CA ILE A 10 17.06 -34.19 6.95
C ILE A 10 16.40 -33.89 5.60
N VAL A 11 15.95 -34.92 4.88
CA VAL A 11 15.25 -34.74 3.59
C VAL A 11 13.95 -33.96 3.79
N ALA A 12 13.18 -34.28 4.82
CA ALA A 12 11.96 -33.53 5.16
C ALA A 12 12.27 -32.07 5.51
N ALA A 13 13.34 -31.81 6.28
CA ALA A 13 13.76 -30.45 6.63
C ALA A 13 14.21 -29.65 5.40
N VAL A 14 14.96 -30.26 4.47
CA VAL A 14 15.37 -29.61 3.22
C VAL A 14 14.17 -29.30 2.34
N LEU A 15 13.24 -30.24 2.19
CA LEU A 15 12.00 -30.00 1.42
C LEU A 15 11.14 -28.90 2.04
N LEU A 16 11.01 -28.86 3.37
CA LEU A 16 10.31 -27.79 4.06
C LEU A 16 11.02 -26.43 3.91
N PHE A 17 12.35 -26.41 3.92
CA PHE A 17 13.12 -25.18 3.75
C PHE A 17 12.95 -24.59 2.34
N PHE A 18 13.10 -25.42 1.30
CA PHE A 18 12.92 -24.98 -0.09
C PHE A 18 11.48 -24.62 -0.42
N ASN A 19 10.52 -25.35 0.14
CA ASN A 19 9.10 -25.10 -0.10
C ASN A 19 8.48 -24.13 0.91
N ARG A 20 9.29 -23.44 1.72
CA ARG A 20 8.85 -22.53 2.78
C ARG A 20 7.96 -21.41 2.25
N GLU A 21 8.29 -20.85 1.09
CA GLU A 21 7.51 -19.77 0.47
C GLU A 21 6.16 -20.28 -0.04
N TRP A 22 6.11 -21.46 -0.65
CA TRP A 22 4.86 -22.08 -1.09
C TRP A 22 3.93 -22.43 0.10
N ILE A 23 4.50 -22.96 1.19
CA ILE A 23 3.77 -23.26 2.42
C ILE A 23 3.23 -21.96 3.04
N LYS A 24 4.07 -20.92 3.13
CA LYS A 24 3.66 -19.61 3.64
C LYS A 24 2.52 -19.03 2.80
N ASN A 25 2.60 -19.06 1.48
CA ASN A 25 1.59 -18.50 0.59
C ASN A 25 0.28 -19.29 0.56
N ARG A 26 0.32 -20.61 0.84
CA ARG A 26 -0.87 -21.47 0.92
C ARG A 26 -1.58 -21.39 2.28
N PHE A 27 -0.85 -21.30 3.39
CA PHE A 27 -1.44 -21.22 4.73
C PHE A 27 -1.72 -19.79 5.19
N PHE A 28 -0.92 -18.83 4.76
CA PHE A 28 -1.10 -17.41 4.97
C PHE A 28 -1.04 -16.73 3.61
N PRO A 29 -2.07 -16.90 2.75
CA PRO A 29 -2.18 -16.06 1.57
C PRO A 29 -2.01 -14.62 2.05
N GLU A 30 -1.07 -13.89 1.45
CA GLU A 30 -0.94 -12.47 1.72
C GLU A 30 -2.35 -11.91 1.59
N LYS A 31 -2.86 -11.35 2.69
CA LYS A 31 -4.05 -10.53 2.63
C LYS A 31 -3.64 -9.37 1.74
N HIS A 32 -3.81 -9.52 0.43
CA HIS A 32 -4.15 -8.43 -0.44
C HIS A 32 -5.29 -7.78 0.30
N THR A 33 -5.00 -6.66 0.94
CA THR A 33 -6.01 -5.81 1.54
C THR A 33 -6.90 -5.50 0.37
N ASN A 34 -7.98 -6.28 0.23
CA ASN A 34 -9.15 -5.89 -0.53
C ASN A 34 -9.61 -4.64 0.23
N TYR A 35 -8.97 -3.50 -0.06
CA TYR A 35 -9.66 -2.23 0.05
C TYR A 35 -10.89 -2.50 -0.78
N THR A 36 -12.04 -2.58 -0.11
CA THR A 36 -13.31 -2.62 -0.81
C THR A 36 -13.27 -1.45 -1.79
N ILE A 37 -13.89 -1.53 -2.97
CA ILE A 37 -13.91 -0.38 -3.90
C ILE A 37 -14.27 0.92 -3.15
N ASP A 38 -15.10 0.82 -2.11
CA ASP A 38 -15.44 1.85 -1.15
C ASP A 38 -14.26 2.36 -0.30
N ASP A 39 -13.40 1.49 0.23
CA ASP A 39 -12.21 1.89 1.00
C ASP A 39 -11.20 2.60 0.11
N GLN A 40 -11.05 2.16 -1.14
CA GLN A 40 -10.20 2.84 -2.12
C GLN A 40 -10.78 4.21 -2.47
N PHE A 41 -12.10 4.31 -2.66
CA PHE A 41 -12.76 5.59 -2.89
C PHE A 41 -12.61 6.55 -1.70
N ASN A 42 -12.71 6.02 -0.47
CA ASN A 42 -12.52 6.78 0.75
C ASN A 42 -11.06 7.23 0.94
N SER A 43 -10.08 6.37 0.62
CA SER A 43 -8.67 6.75 0.67
C SER A 43 -8.36 7.83 -0.35
N ASP A 44 -8.85 7.69 -1.59
CA ASP A 44 -8.61 8.65 -2.66
C ASP A 44 -9.28 9.99 -2.35
N LYS A 45 -10.50 9.96 -1.80
CA LYS A 45 -11.18 11.19 -1.33
C LYS A 45 -10.36 11.88 -0.25
N ARG A 46 -9.88 11.12 0.74
CA ARG A 46 -9.08 11.67 1.84
C ARG A 46 -7.73 12.19 1.36
N GLU A 47 -7.12 11.57 0.36
CA GLU A 47 -5.87 12.05 -0.22
C GLU A 47 -6.07 13.38 -0.97
N ARG A 48 -7.15 13.50 -1.76
CA ARG A 48 -7.53 14.77 -2.41
C ARG A 48 -7.78 15.87 -1.39
N GLU A 49 -8.53 15.59 -0.33
CA GLU A 49 -8.81 16.57 0.73
C GLU A 49 -7.51 17.05 1.40
N LYS A 50 -6.55 16.15 1.66
CA LYS A 50 -5.24 16.53 2.19
C LYS A 50 -4.43 17.38 1.22
N GLU A 51 -4.49 17.08 -0.08
CA GLU A 51 -3.81 17.88 -1.11
C GLU A 51 -4.39 19.29 -1.18
N ILE A 52 -5.72 19.42 -1.15
CA ILE A 52 -6.40 20.73 -1.07
C ILE A 52 -5.99 21.48 0.20
N ASP A 53 -6.04 20.83 1.36
CA ASP A 53 -5.68 21.47 2.64
C ASP A 53 -4.23 21.97 2.63
N LYS A 54 -3.31 21.19 2.04
CA LYS A 54 -1.92 21.60 1.87
C LYS A 54 -1.78 22.83 0.97
N LEU A 55 -2.54 22.89 -0.12
CA LEU A 55 -2.57 24.03 -1.04
C LEU A 55 -3.20 25.27 -0.36
N LEU A 56 -4.30 25.10 0.37
CA LEU A 56 -4.96 26.15 1.15
C LEU A 56 -4.03 26.68 2.26
N SER A 57 -3.36 25.79 2.98
CA SER A 57 -2.39 26.14 4.02
C SER A 57 -1.20 26.92 3.46
N LYS A 58 -0.81 26.66 2.20
CA LYS A 58 0.23 27.42 1.50
C LYS A 58 -0.26 28.81 1.09
N MET A 59 -1.53 28.95 0.73
CA MET A 59 -2.14 30.23 0.32
C MET A 59 -2.28 31.27 1.43
N GLY A 60 -2.25 30.86 2.70
CA GLY A 60 -2.07 31.73 3.87
C GLY A 60 -2.65 33.15 3.73
N LYS A 61 -1.75 34.15 3.68
CA LYS A 61 -2.13 35.57 3.62
C LYS A 61 -2.04 36.19 2.21
N ASN A 62 -1.22 35.67 1.30
CA ASN A 62 -1.09 36.23 -0.05
C ASN A 62 -2.01 35.53 -1.07
N GLY A 63 -2.84 34.59 -0.62
CA GLY A 63 -3.84 33.90 -1.40
C GLY A 63 -3.21 33.09 -2.53
N VAL A 64 -3.85 33.12 -3.70
CA VAL A 64 -3.42 32.36 -4.88
C VAL A 64 -2.00 32.73 -5.33
N ASN A 65 -1.47 33.90 -4.93
CA ASN A 65 -0.10 34.33 -5.25
C ASN A 65 1.00 33.51 -4.58
N ASP A 66 0.69 32.80 -3.49
CA ASP A 66 1.63 31.87 -2.87
C ASP A 66 1.67 30.50 -3.58
N LEU A 67 0.74 30.24 -4.51
CA LEU A 67 0.73 29.04 -5.34
C LEU A 67 1.45 29.26 -6.66
N SER A 68 2.30 28.29 -7.01
CA SER A 68 2.88 28.17 -8.35
C SER A 68 1.78 27.90 -9.39
N GLU A 69 2.03 28.23 -10.66
CA GLU A 69 1.07 27.99 -11.74
C GLU A 69 0.59 26.53 -11.81
N ARG A 70 1.49 25.58 -11.49
CA ARG A 70 1.19 24.15 -11.45
C ARG A 70 0.24 23.79 -10.31
N GLU A 71 0.46 24.37 -9.13
CA GLU A 71 -0.40 24.19 -7.94
C GLU A 71 -1.77 24.85 -8.13
N ARG A 72 -1.82 26.02 -8.78
CA ARG A 72 -3.09 26.68 -9.13
C ARG A 72 -3.93 25.82 -10.07
N LYS A 73 -3.30 25.25 -11.11
CA LYS A 73 -3.96 24.33 -12.03
C LYS A 73 -4.46 23.09 -11.31
N ARG A 74 -3.65 22.54 -10.40
CA ARG A 74 -4.02 21.38 -9.59
C ARG A 74 -5.19 21.66 -8.65
N LEU A 75 -5.20 22.84 -8.01
CA LEU A 75 -6.32 23.27 -7.17
C LEU A 75 -7.62 23.42 -7.98
N ASP A 76 -7.56 23.99 -9.18
CA ASP A 76 -8.73 24.15 -10.06
C ASP A 76 -9.26 22.79 -10.56
N GLU A 77 -8.37 21.84 -10.87
CA GLU A 77 -8.74 20.45 -11.18
C GLU A 77 -9.41 19.76 -9.98
N LEU A 78 -8.83 19.89 -8.78
CA LEU A 78 -9.34 19.29 -7.54
C LEU A 78 -10.66 19.93 -7.07
N SER A 79 -10.89 21.21 -7.36
CA SER A 79 -12.11 21.93 -6.96
C SER A 79 -13.31 21.67 -7.86
N LYS A 80 -13.12 21.12 -9.06
CA LYS A 80 -14.19 20.88 -10.06
C LYS A 80 -14.72 19.46 -10.06
N MET A 81 -14.05 18.53 -9.37
CA MET A 81 -14.47 17.13 -9.19
C MET A 81 -15.36 16.98 -7.96
#